data_AF-T2JV71-F1
#
_entry.id   AF-T2JV71-F1
#
_cell.length_a   1.000
_cell.length_b   1.000
_cell.length_c   1.000
_cell.angle_alpha   90.00
_cell.angle_beta   90.00
_cell.angle_gamma   90.00
#
_symmetry.space_group_name_H-M   'P 1'
#
loop_
_entity.id
_entity.type
_entity.pdbx_description
1 polymer ?
#
loop_
_entity_poly.entity_id
_entity_poly.type
_entity_poly.pdbx_seq_one_letter_code
_entity_poly.pdbx_strand_id
1 'polypeptide(L)'
;MRKKMPKTLPITVACKLEVSNAVATEIDDTLLVFATACDWVNANTPNKMTNKTAMQSLVYQYVRTNFGLSANLAIQAIRRVCANRKTAKQKGRKVKEFSPTSISYDARIFSFREKDWT
;
A
#
# COMPACT_ATOMS: atom_id res chain seq x y z
N MET A 1 -7.49 28.40 25.93
CA MET A 1 -8.04 28.55 24.56
C MET A 1 -7.18 27.75 23.58
N ARG A 2 -7.73 26.72 22.90
CA ARG A 2 -7.00 26.02 21.82
C ARG A 2 -7.11 26.86 20.54
N LYS A 3 -6.01 27.43 20.05
CA LYS A 3 -5.96 28.06 18.72
C LYS A 3 -6.36 27.01 17.67
N LYS A 4 -7.43 27.24 16.92
CA LYS A 4 -7.74 26.45 15.71
C LYS A 4 -6.58 26.66 14.74
N MET A 5 -5.85 25.59 14.44
CA MET A 5 -4.86 25.63 13.36
C MET A 5 -5.60 25.86 12.03
N PRO A 6 -5.05 26.69 11.12
CA PRO A 6 -5.62 26.89 9.81
C PRO A 6 -5.68 25.55 9.08
N LYS A 7 -6.82 25.27 8.44
CA LYS A 7 -7.07 24.04 7.69
C LYS A 7 -6.27 24.10 6.39
N THR A 8 -5.09 23.51 6.36
CA THR A 8 -4.31 23.31 5.14
C THR A 8 -4.96 22.21 4.31
N LEU A 9 -5.33 22.53 3.07
CA LEU A 9 -5.86 21.55 2.12
C LEU A 9 -4.69 21.00 1.29
N PRO A 10 -4.45 19.68 1.28
CA PRO A 10 -3.39 19.10 0.47
C PRO A 10 -3.76 19.20 -1.03
N ILE A 11 -2.81 19.65 -1.85
CA ILE A 11 -2.90 19.58 -3.31
C ILE A 11 -2.32 18.24 -3.75
N THR A 12 -3.01 17.53 -4.63
CA THR A 12 -2.51 16.29 -5.22
C THR A 12 -1.97 16.57 -6.61
N VAL A 13 -0.73 16.16 -6.86
CA VAL A 13 -0.09 16.24 -8.19
C VAL A 13 0.15 14.82 -8.68
N ALA A 14 -0.21 14.55 -9.93
CA ALA A 14 0.12 13.31 -10.61
C ALA A 14 1.34 13.55 -11.50
N CYS A 15 2.44 12.85 -11.23
CA CYS A 15 3.68 12.95 -11.99
C CYS A 15 4.00 11.62 -12.65
N LYS A 16 4.62 11.68 -13.84
CA LYS A 16 5.30 10.52 -14.42
C LYS A 16 6.69 10.43 -13.79
N LEU A 17 7.06 9.24 -13.31
CA LEU A 17 8.40 8.98 -12.82
C LEU A 17 9.29 8.57 -14.01
N GLU A 18 10.34 9.34 -14.28
CA GLU A 18 11.35 9.00 -15.28
C GLU A 18 12.60 8.50 -14.56
N VAL A 19 13.01 7.27 -14.88
CA VAL A 19 14.13 6.57 -14.25
C VAL A 19 14.89 5.76 -15.31
N SER A 20 16.12 5.35 -14.98
CA SER A 20 16.87 4.42 -15.81
C SER A 20 16.19 3.04 -15.86
N ASN A 21 16.51 2.25 -16.88
CA ASN A 21 15.95 0.91 -17.05
C ASN A 21 16.22 0.00 -15.84
N ALA A 22 17.42 0.08 -15.24
CA ALA A 22 17.77 -0.71 -14.06
C ALA A 22 16.83 -0.42 -12.87
N VAL A 23 16.59 0.87 -12.59
CA VAL A 23 15.68 1.28 -11.51
C VAL A 23 14.22 0.94 -11.84
N ALA A 24 13.82 1.03 -13.12
CA ALA A 24 12.49 0.60 -13.54
C ALA A 24 12.26 -0.89 -13.23
N THR A 25 13.22 -1.75 -13.52
CA THR A 25 13.15 -3.18 -13.19
C THR A 25 13.03 -3.42 -11.68
N GLU A 26 13.80 -2.72 -10.85
CA GLU A 26 13.70 -2.84 -9.38
C GLU A 26 12.32 -2.40 -8.85
N ILE A 27 11.73 -1.38 -9.47
CA ILE A 27 10.37 -0.94 -9.16
C ILE A 27 9.36 -2.03 -9.53
N ASP A 28 9.46 -2.59 -10.74
CA ASP A 28 8.56 -3.64 -11.22
C ASP A 28 8.63 -4.90 -10.33
N ASP A 29 9.83 -5.30 -9.91
CA ASP A 29 10.02 -6.40 -8.95
C ASP A 29 9.36 -6.08 -7.60
N THR A 30 9.48 -4.84 -7.13
CA THR A 30 8.81 -4.40 -5.90
C THR A 30 7.28 -4.45 -6.05
N LEU A 31 6.75 -4.01 -7.19
CA LEU A 31 5.31 -4.09 -7.51
C LEU A 31 4.82 -5.54 -7.51
N LEU A 32 5.60 -6.46 -8.09
CA LEU A 32 5.31 -7.88 -8.15
C LEU A 32 5.28 -8.53 -6.76
N VAL A 33 6.30 -8.31 -5.94
CA VAL A 33 6.37 -8.85 -4.57
C VAL A 33 5.21 -8.31 -3.72
N PHE A 34 4.88 -7.03 -3.87
CA PHE A 34 3.76 -6.43 -3.15
C PHE A 34 2.40 -7.02 -3.56
N ALA A 35 2.16 -7.21 -4.85
CA ALA A 35 0.96 -7.84 -5.38
C ALA A 35 0.82 -9.29 -4.85
N THR A 36 1.91 -10.06 -4.93
CA THR A 36 1.97 -11.43 -4.44
C THR A 36 1.66 -11.50 -2.93
N ALA A 37 2.18 -10.55 -2.14
CA ALA A 37 1.86 -10.45 -0.73
C ALA A 37 0.37 -10.13 -0.49
N CYS A 38 -0.24 -9.28 -1.32
CA CYS A 38 -1.68 -8.99 -1.23
C CYS A 38 -2.52 -10.23 -1.54
N ASP A 39 -2.19 -10.97 -2.59
CA ASP A 39 -2.87 -12.22 -2.95
C ASP A 39 -2.75 -13.26 -1.84
N TRP A 40 -1.54 -13.42 -1.28
CA TRP A 40 -1.32 -14.32 -0.16
C TRP A 40 -2.15 -13.92 1.06
N VAL A 41 -2.19 -12.64 1.44
CA VAL A 41 -3.03 -12.17 2.55
C VAL A 41 -4.52 -12.40 2.26
N ASN A 42 -4.96 -12.22 1.01
CA ASN A 42 -6.35 -12.45 0.63
C ASN A 42 -6.71 -13.94 0.66
N ALA A 43 -5.77 -14.85 0.40
CA ALA A 43 -5.99 -16.29 0.49
C ALA A 43 -5.87 -16.83 1.94
N ASN A 44 -4.98 -16.26 2.75
CA ASN A 44 -4.60 -16.78 4.07
C ASN A 44 -5.26 -16.05 5.24
N THR A 45 -6.38 -15.36 5.01
CA THR A 45 -7.17 -14.72 6.07
C THR A 45 -8.65 -14.99 5.90
N PRO A 46 -9.45 -15.03 7.00
CA PRO A 46 -10.87 -15.32 6.91
C PRO A 46 -11.60 -14.44 5.89
N ASN A 47 -12.38 -15.04 4.99
CA ASN A 47 -12.97 -14.38 3.82
C ASN A 47 -13.79 -13.12 4.14
N LYS A 48 -14.43 -13.07 5.32
CA LYS A 48 -15.26 -11.93 5.75
C LYS A 48 -14.49 -10.84 6.51
N MET A 49 -13.20 -11.06 6.79
CA MET A 49 -12.38 -10.15 7.57
C MET A 49 -12.03 -8.90 6.74
N THR A 50 -12.46 -7.75 7.25
CA THR A 50 -12.20 -6.42 6.67
C THR A 50 -11.64 -5.42 7.70
N ASN A 51 -11.51 -5.84 8.95
CA ASN A 51 -10.91 -5.03 10.01
C ASN A 51 -9.39 -5.06 9.87
N LYS A 52 -8.79 -3.88 9.65
CA LYS A 52 -7.35 -3.72 9.44
C LYS A 52 -6.53 -4.20 10.64
N THR A 53 -6.92 -3.83 11.86
CA THR A 53 -6.16 -4.16 13.07
C THR A 53 -6.15 -5.67 13.29
N ALA A 54 -7.31 -6.31 13.18
CA ALA A 54 -7.41 -7.77 13.31
C ALA A 54 -6.60 -8.49 12.23
N MET A 55 -6.68 -8.03 10.97
CA MET A 55 -5.89 -8.61 9.88
C MET A 55 -4.39 -8.42 10.12
N GLN A 56 -3.98 -7.23 10.56
CA GLN A 56 -2.58 -6.93 10.84
C GLN A 56 -2.02 -7.82 11.95
N SER A 57 -2.74 -7.98 13.06
CA SER A 57 -2.31 -8.89 14.14
C SER A 57 -2.14 -10.33 13.69
N LEU A 58 -2.93 -10.77 12.70
CA LEU A 58 -2.89 -12.13 12.18
C LEU A 58 -1.71 -12.40 11.25
N VAL A 59 -1.41 -11.48 10.32
CA VAL A 59 -0.50 -11.78 9.20
C VAL A 59 0.74 -10.91 9.10
N TYR A 60 0.85 -9.81 9.86
CA TYR A 60 1.92 -8.83 9.67
C TYR A 60 3.32 -9.44 9.73
N GLN A 61 3.61 -10.24 10.75
CA GLN A 61 4.96 -10.79 10.93
C GLN A 61 5.34 -11.73 9.79
N TYR A 62 4.39 -12.54 9.33
CA TYR A 62 4.59 -13.42 8.19
C TYR A 62 4.85 -12.61 6.91
N VAL A 63 3.99 -11.62 6.63
CA VAL A 63 4.11 -10.79 5.43
C VAL A 63 5.45 -10.04 5.41
N ARG A 64 5.85 -9.46 6.55
CA ARG A 64 7.10 -8.70 6.69
C ARG A 64 8.34 -9.55 6.42
N THR A 65 8.33 -10.79 6.88
CA THR A 65 9.51 -11.66 6.88
C THR A 65 9.60 -12.46 5.58
N ASN A 66 8.52 -13.12 5.16
CA ASN A 66 8.56 -14.05 4.03
C ASN A 66 8.55 -13.37 2.66
N PHE A 67 8.01 -12.15 2.56
CA PHE A 67 8.04 -11.37 1.32
C PHE A 67 9.16 -10.33 1.31
N GLY A 68 9.96 -10.22 2.37
CA GLY A 68 11.04 -9.22 2.47
C GLY A 68 10.58 -7.74 2.44
N LEU A 69 9.27 -7.48 2.42
CA LEU A 69 8.70 -6.13 2.30
C LEU A 69 9.12 -5.24 3.46
N SER A 70 9.39 -3.95 3.23
CA SER A 70 9.55 -3.00 4.34
C SER A 70 8.30 -2.95 5.25
N ALA A 71 8.46 -2.46 6.48
CA ALA A 71 7.33 -2.35 7.42
C ALA A 71 6.17 -1.52 6.83
N ASN A 72 6.48 -0.46 6.09
CA ASN A 72 5.49 0.33 5.36
C ASN A 72 4.75 -0.53 4.33
N LEU A 73 5.48 -1.23 3.45
CA LEU A 73 4.87 -2.02 2.37
C LEU A 73 4.03 -3.18 2.91
N ALA A 74 4.50 -3.89 3.94
CA ALA A 74 3.75 -4.96 4.58
C ALA A 74 2.39 -4.46 5.13
N ILE A 75 2.39 -3.31 5.81
CA ILE A 75 1.16 -2.68 6.32
C ILE A 75 0.25 -2.24 5.16
N GLN A 76 0.82 -1.71 4.07
CA GLN A 76 0.05 -1.23 2.92
C GLN A 76 -0.58 -2.38 2.14
N ALA A 77 0.08 -3.54 2.03
CA ALA A 77 -0.51 -4.75 1.44
C ALA A 77 -1.77 -5.18 2.22
N ILE A 78 -1.67 -5.26 3.55
CA ILE A 78 -2.78 -5.61 4.45
C ILE A 78 -3.93 -4.59 4.33
N ARG A 79 -3.61 -3.29 4.29
CA ARG A 79 -4.60 -2.22 4.09
C ARG A 79 -5.31 -2.36 2.76
N ARG A 80 -4.57 -2.65 1.68
CA ARG A 80 -5.12 -2.82 0.33
C ARG A 80 -6.11 -3.98 0.28
N VAL A 81 -5.78 -5.12 0.88
CA VAL A 81 -6.70 -6.27 0.96
C VAL A 81 -7.97 -5.91 1.74
N CYS A 82 -7.82 -5.30 2.91
CA CYS A 82 -8.97 -4.85 3.71
C CYS A 82 -9.89 -3.88 2.93
N ALA A 83 -9.32 -2.89 2.24
CA ALA A 83 -10.08 -1.91 1.47
C ALA A 83 -10.82 -2.56 0.29
N ASN A 84 -10.13 -3.39 -0.49
CA ASN A 84 -10.73 -4.07 -1.64
C ASN A 84 -11.85 -5.03 -1.21
N ARG A 85 -11.68 -5.77 -0.11
CA ARG A 85 -12.75 -6.62 0.44
C ARG A 85 -13.96 -5.81 0.88
N LYS A 86 -13.78 -4.62 1.48
CA LYS A 86 -14.91 -3.73 1.81
C LYS A 86 -15.66 -3.30 0.56
N THR A 87 -14.95 -2.83 -0.46
CA THR A 87 -15.55 -2.42 -1.73
C THR A 87 -16.24 -3.59 -2.44
N ALA A 88 -15.60 -4.76 -2.47
CA ALA A 88 -16.18 -5.97 -3.07
C ALA A 88 -17.47 -6.38 -2.34
N LYS A 89 -17.48 -6.36 -0.99
CA LYS A 89 -18.67 -6.62 -0.18
C LYS A 89 -19.80 -5.63 -0.50
N GLN A 90 -19.50 -4.33 -0.58
CA GLN A 90 -20.47 -3.30 -0.95
C GLN A 90 -21.06 -3.54 -2.35
N LYS A 91 -20.26 -4.08 -3.28
CA LYS A 91 -20.67 -4.39 -4.65
C LYS A 91 -21.24 -5.81 -4.82
N GLY A 92 -21.39 -6.60 -3.75
CA GLY A 92 -21.86 -7.99 -3.82
C GLY A 92 -20.91 -8.94 -4.57
N ARG A 93 -19.61 -8.62 -4.63
CA ARG A 93 -18.57 -9.37 -5.34
C ARG A 93 -17.49 -9.87 -4.39
N LYS A 94 -16.61 -10.73 -4.89
CA LYS A 94 -15.37 -11.16 -4.22
C LYS A 94 -14.15 -10.52 -4.89
N VAL A 95 -13.09 -10.32 -4.11
CA VAL A 95 -11.77 -9.96 -4.64
C VAL A 95 -11.17 -11.20 -5.29
N LYS A 96 -10.71 -11.07 -6.54
CA LYS A 96 -10.09 -12.18 -7.30
C LYS A 96 -8.59 -12.21 -7.07
N GLU A 97 -7.90 -11.16 -7.53
CA GLU A 97 -6.44 -11.05 -7.53
C GLU A 97 -6.02 -9.58 -7.36
N PHE A 98 -4.73 -9.35 -7.11
CA PHE A 98 -4.11 -8.04 -7.05
C PHE A 98 -3.03 -7.91 -8.12
N SER A 99 -3.25 -7.05 -9.12
CA SER A 99 -2.26 -6.81 -10.17
C SER A 99 -1.07 -5.95 -9.66
N PRO A 100 0.16 -6.21 -10.15
CA PRO A 100 1.37 -5.47 -9.77
C PRO A 100 1.48 -4.12 -10.51
N THR A 101 0.46 -3.28 -10.43
CA THR A 101 0.38 -2.03 -11.20
C THR A 101 0.58 -0.77 -10.36
N SER A 102 0.49 -0.88 -9.04
CA SER A 102 0.61 0.27 -8.15
C SER A 102 0.97 -0.15 -6.74
N ILE A 103 1.59 0.76 -5.98
CA ILE A 103 1.79 0.64 -4.53
C ILE A 103 1.49 2.00 -3.90
N SER A 104 0.93 2.00 -2.69
CA SER A 104 0.79 3.21 -1.88
C SER A 104 1.92 3.28 -0.86
N TYR A 105 2.57 4.45 -0.76
CA TYR A 105 3.56 4.72 0.27
C TYR A 105 2.99 5.63 1.36
N ASP A 106 3.56 5.56 2.57
CA ASP A 106 3.28 6.53 3.62
C ASP A 106 3.85 7.90 3.22
N ALA A 107 3.13 8.98 3.51
CA ALA A 107 3.51 10.34 3.13
C ALA A 107 4.89 10.77 3.68
N ARG A 108 5.42 10.08 4.70
CA ARG A 108 6.74 10.33 5.27
C ARG A 108 7.89 9.72 4.47
N ILE A 109 7.61 8.83 3.51
CA ILE A 109 8.65 8.15 2.72
C ILE A 109 9.21 9.06 1.63
N PHE A 110 8.38 9.91 1.03
CA PHE A 110 8.79 10.79 -0.06
C PHE A 110 8.57 12.24 0.36
N SER A 111 9.65 13.02 0.37
CA SER A 111 9.59 14.48 0.51
C SER A 111 10.31 15.10 -0.68
N PHE A 112 9.57 15.86 -1.48
CA PHE A 112 10.18 16.73 -2.48
C PHE A 112 10.75 17.97 -1.78
N ARG A 113 12.04 18.24 -1.99
CA ARG A 113 12.75 19.38 -1.38
C ARG A 113 13.23 20.29 -2.50
N GLU A 114 12.47 21.35 -2.76
CA GLU A 114 12.73 22.29 -3.86
C GLU A 114 14.14 22.89 -3.82
N LYS A 115 14.63 23.23 -2.62
CA LYS A 115 16.00 23.72 -2.41
C LYS A 115 17.11 22.76 -2.82
N ASP A 116 16.81 21.46 -2.91
CA ASP A 116 17.76 20.41 -3.29
C ASP A 116 17.62 20.09 -4.80
N TRP A 117 16.70 20.76 -5.52
CA TRP A 117 16.55 20.65 -6.97
C TRP A 117 17.51 21.61 -7.68
N THR A 118 18.62 21.08 -8.17
CA THR A 118 19.61 21.78 -9.02
C THR A 118 19.90 20.99 -10.27
#